data_AF-A0A841HU58-F1
#
_entry.id   AF-A0A841HU58-F1
#
_cell.length_a   1.000
_cell.length_b   1.000
_cell.length_c   1.000
_cell.angle_alpha   90.00
_cell.angle_beta   90.00
_cell.angle_gamma   90.00
#
_symmetry.space_group_name_H-M   'P 1'
#
loop_
_entity.id
_entity.type
_entity.pdbx_description
1 polymer ?
#
loop_
_entity_poly.entity_id
_entity_poly.type
_entity_poly.pdbx_seq_one_letter_code
_entity_poly.pdbx_strand_id
1 'polypeptide(L)'
;MMDTETALLENAMDALDRLFDSKSEIVDTYLLTYATAQALRESRMFVLFDNASTQLQEILRSGLPKEEARERALDVTNELRIAIADLLPGP
;
A
#
# COMPACT_ATOMS: atom_id res chain seq x y z
N MET A 1 1.90 3.41 -24.71
CA MET A 1 2.92 2.83 -23.81
C MET A 1 2.56 3.33 -22.43
N MET A 2 2.22 2.44 -21.52
CA MET A 2 1.86 2.84 -20.15
C MET A 2 3.11 3.37 -19.46
N ASP A 3 2.99 4.46 -18.72
CA ASP A 3 4.10 4.94 -17.91
C ASP A 3 4.42 3.89 -16.84
N THR A 4 5.70 3.65 -16.59
CA THR A 4 6.16 2.68 -15.59
C THR A 4 5.63 3.04 -14.21
N GLU A 5 5.55 4.35 -13.92
CA GLU A 5 4.94 4.83 -12.68
C GLU A 5 3.46 4.46 -12.59
N THR A 6 2.66 4.70 -13.63
CA THR A 6 1.24 4.32 -13.65
C THR A 6 1.04 2.83 -13.39
N ALA A 7 1.82 1.96 -14.03
CA ALA A 7 1.72 0.52 -13.81
C ALA A 7 2.07 0.11 -12.37
N LEU A 8 3.03 0.78 -11.74
CA LEU A 8 3.36 0.56 -10.32
C LEU A 8 2.21 1.00 -9.40
N LEU A 9 1.58 2.14 -9.70
CA LEU A 9 0.45 2.67 -8.94
C LEU A 9 -0.78 1.78 -9.07
N GLU A 10 -1.09 1.27 -10.26
CA GLU A 10 -2.18 0.32 -10.49
C GLU A 10 -1.98 -0.98 -9.71
N ASN A 11 -0.78 -1.57 -9.79
CA ASN A 11 -0.45 -2.77 -9.03
C ASN A 11 -0.57 -2.55 -7.51
N ALA A 12 -0.14 -1.38 -7.04
CA ALA A 12 -0.30 -1.01 -5.63
C ALA A 12 -1.77 -0.85 -5.24
N MET A 13 -2.59 -0.20 -6.07
CA MET A 13 -4.02 -0.05 -5.83
C MET A 13 -4.69 -1.43 -5.72
N ASP A 14 -4.42 -2.33 -6.66
CA ASP A 14 -4.98 -3.69 -6.67
C ASP A 14 -4.65 -4.47 -5.38
N ALA A 15 -3.43 -4.33 -4.87
CA ALA A 15 -3.04 -4.99 -3.63
C ALA A 15 -3.69 -4.38 -2.39
N LEU A 16 -3.85 -3.06 -2.36
CA LEU A 16 -4.58 -2.36 -1.30
C LEU A 16 -6.06 -2.79 -1.32
N ASP A 17 -6.71 -2.82 -2.47
CA ASP A 17 -8.09 -3.28 -2.60
C ASP A 17 -8.25 -4.73 -2.15
N ARG A 18 -7.29 -5.61 -2.48
CA ARG A 18 -7.28 -6.99 -1.95
C ARG A 18 -7.14 -7.05 -0.43
N LEU A 19 -6.41 -6.12 0.20
CA LEU A 19 -6.30 -6.05 1.66
C LEU A 19 -7.66 -5.65 2.26
N PHE A 20 -8.33 -4.66 1.69
CA PHE A 20 -9.68 -4.22 2.09
C PHE A 20 -10.72 -5.33 1.91
N ASP A 21 -10.68 -6.05 0.79
CA ASP A 21 -11.58 -7.16 0.46
C ASP A 21 -11.32 -8.45 1.24
N SER A 22 -10.34 -8.46 2.14
CA SER A 22 -9.93 -9.67 2.84
C SER A 22 -9.36 -10.80 1.96
N LYS A 23 -8.78 -10.43 0.81
CA LYS A 23 -8.19 -11.32 -0.20
C LYS A 23 -6.65 -11.33 -0.21
N SER A 24 -6.00 -10.57 0.67
CA SER A 24 -4.56 -10.60 0.91
C SER A 24 -4.25 -10.49 2.41
N GLU A 25 -3.05 -10.93 2.77
CA GLU A 25 -2.49 -10.77 4.12
C GLU A 25 -1.73 -9.44 4.23
N ILE A 26 -1.55 -8.96 5.47
CA ILE A 26 -0.82 -7.71 5.76
C ILE A 26 0.62 -7.80 5.25
N VAL A 27 1.25 -8.97 5.34
CA VAL A 27 2.64 -9.21 4.90
C VAL A 27 2.80 -9.02 3.40
N ASP A 28 1.85 -9.48 2.59
CA ASP A 28 1.90 -9.32 1.14
C ASP A 28 1.80 -7.84 0.77
N THR A 29 0.90 -7.13 1.44
CA THR A 29 0.69 -5.69 1.23
C THR A 29 1.93 -4.90 1.61
N TYR A 30 2.57 -5.23 2.74
CA TYR A 30 3.83 -4.63 3.18
C TYR A 30 4.94 -4.81 2.14
N LEU A 31 5.16 -6.04 1.67
CA LEU A 31 6.22 -6.33 0.72
C LEU A 31 6.03 -5.55 -0.58
N LEU A 32 4.79 -5.45 -1.05
CA LEU A 32 4.49 -4.68 -2.26
C LEU A 32 4.65 -3.17 -2.04
N THR A 33 4.10 -2.61 -0.96
CA THR A 33 4.26 -1.17 -0.67
C THR A 33 5.73 -0.79 -0.51
N TYR A 34 6.51 -1.62 0.17
CA TYR A 34 7.95 -1.42 0.31
C TYR A 34 8.66 -1.47 -1.05
N ALA A 35 8.42 -2.50 -1.86
CA ALA A 35 9.05 -2.64 -3.17
C ALA A 35 8.67 -1.47 -4.10
N THR A 36 7.42 -1.04 -4.09
CA THR A 36 6.94 0.12 -4.86
C THR A 36 7.58 1.41 -4.36
N ALA A 37 7.75 1.59 -3.05
CA ALA A 37 8.51 2.72 -2.51
C ALA A 37 9.93 2.76 -3.10
N GLN A 38 10.61 1.62 -3.13
CA GLN A 38 11.97 1.55 -3.68
C GLN A 38 12.02 1.85 -5.18
N ALA A 39 11.01 1.42 -5.95
CA ALA A 39 10.90 1.71 -7.37
C ALA A 39 10.58 3.19 -7.65
N LEU A 40 9.86 3.84 -6.75
CA LEU A 40 9.39 5.22 -6.86
C LEU A 40 10.27 6.23 -6.11
N ARG A 41 11.53 5.91 -5.78
CA ARG A 41 12.44 6.78 -4.98
C ARG A 41 12.54 8.23 -5.45
N GLU A 42 12.39 8.49 -6.74
CA GLU A 42 12.45 9.84 -7.34
C GLU A 42 11.06 10.45 -7.60
N SER A 43 9.98 9.70 -7.38
CA SER A 43 8.60 10.18 -7.52
C SER A 43 8.11 10.86 -6.25
N ARG A 44 7.18 11.81 -6.41
CA ARG A 44 6.43 12.43 -5.30
C ARG A 44 5.67 11.43 -4.44
N MET A 45 5.38 10.24 -4.97
CA MET A 45 4.68 9.18 -4.25
C MET A 45 5.57 8.42 -3.26
N PHE A 46 6.90 8.56 -3.36
CA PHE A 46 7.86 7.85 -2.49
C PHE A 46 7.49 7.92 -1.01
N VAL A 47 7.26 9.14 -0.51
CA VAL A 47 7.02 9.38 0.93
C VAL A 47 5.77 8.68 1.42
N LEU A 48 4.69 8.65 0.62
CA LEU A 48 3.45 7.97 0.99
C LEU A 48 3.65 6.45 1.06
N PHE A 49 4.33 5.87 0.08
CA PHE A 49 4.64 4.44 0.07
C PHE A 49 5.60 4.05 1.20
N ASP A 50 6.64 4.85 1.45
CA ASP A 50 7.63 4.61 2.51
C ASP A 50 6.97 4.66 3.90
N ASN A 51 6.15 5.68 4.16
CA ASN A 51 5.39 5.83 5.40
C ASN A 51 4.42 4.65 5.61
N ALA A 52 3.65 4.27 4.59
CA ALA A 52 2.73 3.14 4.68
C ALA A 52 3.48 1.83 4.94
N SER A 53 4.59 1.59 4.23
CA SER A 53 5.39 0.38 4.42
C SER A 53 6.02 0.29 5.81
N THR A 54 6.44 1.42 6.38
CA THR A 54 6.99 1.50 7.74
C THR A 54 5.91 1.17 8.77
N GLN A 55 4.74 1.77 8.67
CA GLN A 55 3.62 1.50 9.60
C GLN A 55 3.14 0.04 9.49
N LEU A 56 3.05 -0.51 8.27
CA LEU A 56 2.71 -1.93 8.09
C LEU A 56 3.76 -2.85 8.72
N GLN A 57 5.05 -2.51 8.62
CA GLN A 57 6.11 -3.27 9.27
C GLN A 57 5.99 -3.23 10.80
N GLU A 58 5.64 -2.08 11.38
CA GLU A 58 5.38 -1.94 12.81
C GLU A 58 4.19 -2.80 13.26
N ILE A 59 3.10 -2.80 12.50
CA ILE A 59 1.93 -3.64 12.76
C ILE A 59 2.31 -5.12 12.74
N LEU A 60 3.07 -5.58 11.73
CA LEU A 60 3.55 -6.97 11.65
C LEU A 60 4.42 -7.37 12.85
N ARG A 61 5.14 -6.42 13.45
CA ARG A 61 6.02 -6.65 14.60
C ARG A 61 5.34 -6.48 15.97
N SER A 62 4.13 -5.92 15.99
CA SER A 62 3.42 -5.56 17.22
C SER A 62 2.93 -6.75 18.05
N GLY A 63 2.79 -7.93 17.44
CA GLY A 63 2.20 -9.10 18.09
C GLY A 63 0.70 -8.98 18.37
N LEU A 64 0.03 -8.00 17.76
CA LEU A 64 -1.43 -7.83 17.88
C LEU A 64 -2.20 -9.04 17.35
N PRO A 65 -3.41 -9.30 17.87
CA PRO A 65 -4.33 -10.26 17.26
C PRO A 65 -4.59 -9.94 15.78
N LYS A 66 -4.79 -10.98 14.96
CA LYS A 66 -4.92 -10.84 13.49
C LYS A 66 -5.98 -9.81 13.08
N GLU A 67 -7.12 -9.79 13.76
CA GLU A 67 -8.22 -8.87 13.46
C GLU A 67 -7.87 -7.42 13.76
N GLU A 68 -7.30 -7.14 14.94
CA GLU A 68 -6.85 -5.79 15.31
C GLU A 68 -5.69 -5.31 14.42
N ALA A 69 -4.74 -6.19 14.10
CA ALA A 69 -3.67 -5.89 13.16
C ALA A 69 -4.23 -5.53 11.77
N ARG A 70 -5.28 -6.22 11.32
CA ARG A 70 -5.93 -5.95 10.04
C ARG A 70 -6.61 -4.59 10.04
N GLU A 71 -7.41 -4.29 11.07
CA GLU A 71 -8.09 -2.99 11.20
C GLU A 71 -7.09 -1.84 11.11
N ARG A 72 -6.01 -1.91 11.90
CA ARG A 72 -4.93 -0.91 11.82
C ARG A 72 -4.26 -0.85 10.45
N ALA A 73 -4.04 -1.99 9.81
CA ALA A 73 -3.45 -2.02 8.47
C ALA A 73 -4.34 -1.32 7.44
N LEU A 74 -5.66 -1.47 7.53
CA LEU A 74 -6.61 -0.74 6.69
C LEU A 74 -6.54 0.75 6.93
N ASP A 75 -6.49 1.18 8.19
CA ASP A 75 -6.41 2.60 8.56
C ASP A 75 -5.14 3.26 8.00
N VAL A 76 -3.96 2.67 8.24
CA VAL A 76 -2.68 3.27 7.83
C VAL A 76 -2.45 3.24 6.32
N THR A 77 -3.16 2.36 5.60
CA THR A 77 -3.06 2.28 4.13
C THR A 77 -4.14 3.05 3.39
N ASN A 78 -5.18 3.52 4.08
CA ASN A 78 -6.28 4.24 3.46
C ASN A 78 -5.84 5.57 2.82
N GLU A 79 -4.94 6.32 3.48
CA GLU A 79 -4.38 7.55 2.92
C GLU A 79 -3.66 7.29 1.59
N LEU A 80 -2.83 6.23 1.55
CA LEU A 80 -2.14 5.82 0.32
C LEU A 80 -3.15 5.43 -0.77
N ARG A 81 -4.18 4.68 -0.42
CA ARG A 81 -5.25 4.26 -1.35
C ARG A 81 -5.96 5.46 -1.97
N ILE A 82 -6.34 6.46 -1.17
CA ILE A 82 -6.97 7.69 -1.65
C ILE A 82 -6.04 8.45 -2.58
N ALA A 83 -4.77 8.63 -2.19
CA ALA A 83 -3.80 9.35 -2.99
C ALA A 83 -3.55 8.69 -4.36
N ILE A 84 -3.52 7.35 -4.43
CA ILE A 84 -3.39 6.64 -5.70
C ILE A 84 -4.67 6.81 -6.55
N ALA A 85 -5.86 6.76 -5.95
CA ALA A 85 -7.14 6.92 -6.65
C ALA A 85 -7.26 8.30 -7.32
N ASP A 86 -6.71 9.35 -6.71
CA ASP A 86 -6.72 10.71 -7.27
C ASP A 86 -5.77 10.86 -8.48
N LEU A 87 -4.81 9.94 -8.64
CA LEU A 87 -3.80 9.99 -9.70
C LEU A 87 -4.12 9.06 -10.88
N LEU A 88 -4.79 7.94 -10.61
CA LEU A 88 -5.23 7.03 -11.65
C LEU A 88 -6.54 7.57 -12.26
N PRO A 89 -6.68 7.54 -13.60
CA PRO A 89 -7.98 7.81 -14.20
C PRO A 89 -9.00 6.81 -13.63
N GLY A 90 -10.13 7.31 -13.16
CA GLY A 90 -11.26 6.47 -12.80
C GLY A 90 -11.66 5.55 -13.97
N PRO A 91 -12.32 4.41 -13.68
CA PRO A 91 -12.74 3.47 -14.72
C PRO A 91 -13.65 4.12 -15.79
#